data_AF-A0A0D2KUC3-F1
#
_entry.id   AF-A0A0D2KUC3-F1
#
_cell.length_a   1.000
_cell.length_b   1.000
_cell.length_c   1.000
_cell.angle_alpha   90.00
_cell.angle_beta   90.00
_cell.angle_gamma   90.00
#
_symmetry.space_group_name_H-M   'P 1'
#
loop_
_entity.id
_entity.type
_entity.pdbx_description
1 polymer ?
#
loop_
_entity_poly.entity_id
_entity_poly.type
_entity_poly.pdbx_seq_one_letter_code
_entity_poly.pdbx_strand_id
1 'polypeptide(L)'
;MADPGQTYNTSVMLDHLISSQPQLAVLAGDFVYADQWASQDQRITKALSGKFTYQPKWDMFGRLFEPLLSVVPLMHTNGNHEIEQLPDGRRNNAYNHRYPVPTNKYGPPNPTSFPAVTTSDPYNNLYYSVEVPGVFKYIFLTSYSPGQVFDQSDEQYKWLEKELRLVDRTKTPWLLVTTHAPWYNTYKGHYKENECMRQVYEPLLVKYSVDILVLGHIHSYERTKPVVNYEVNEAGPVHITMGDGGNIEGLYKDFIDEVQASTFFCAHPENYTQFPSYQPQACLSFQQGQYCPTSQPAWSAYREPSFGHGVIDFANATHAFWTWHKNQWPEWQSGDQVTIIRR
;
A
#
# COMPACT_ATOMS: atom_id res chain seq x y z
N MET A 1 6.06 5.24 -4.28
CA MET A 1 6.54 5.53 -2.92
C MET A 1 5.43 5.16 -1.93
N ALA A 2 5.77 4.91 -0.67
CA ALA A 2 4.80 4.78 0.42
C ALA A 2 5.46 5.18 1.74
N ASP A 3 4.66 5.56 2.74
CA ASP A 3 5.14 5.81 4.10
C ASP A 3 6.26 6.89 4.20
N PRO A 4 6.18 8.02 3.46
CA PRO A 4 7.25 9.00 3.41
C PRO A 4 7.41 9.78 4.73
N GLY A 5 6.32 10.20 5.37
CA GLY A 5 6.38 11.16 6.47
C GLY A 5 7.07 12.47 6.06
N GLN A 6 7.89 13.03 6.94
CA GLN A 6 8.57 14.33 6.72
C GLN A 6 9.86 14.44 7.53
N THR A 7 10.79 13.52 7.27
CA THR A 7 12.11 13.50 7.89
C THR A 7 13.21 13.91 6.88
N TYR A 8 14.46 13.95 7.34
CA TYR A 8 15.60 14.08 6.45
C TYR A 8 15.65 12.95 5.41
N ASN A 9 15.33 11.70 5.80
CA ASN A 9 15.31 10.56 4.87
C ASN A 9 14.23 10.73 3.80
N THR A 10 13.08 11.33 4.16
CA THR A 10 12.03 11.68 3.21
C THR A 10 12.53 12.66 2.16
N SER A 11 13.34 13.65 2.57
CA SER A 11 13.90 14.64 1.66
C SER A 11 14.86 14.00 0.66
N VAL A 12 15.73 13.08 1.12
CA VAL A 12 16.63 12.31 0.24
C VAL A 12 15.83 11.44 -0.74
N MET A 13 14.80 10.74 -0.26
CA MET A 13 13.91 9.93 -1.11
C MET A 13 13.21 10.80 -2.16
N LEU A 14 12.69 11.96 -1.75
CA LEU A 14 12.01 12.90 -2.64
C LEU A 14 12.96 13.47 -3.71
N ASP A 15 14.19 13.82 -3.34
CA ASP A 15 15.20 14.30 -4.29
C ASP A 15 15.56 13.23 -5.33
N HIS A 16 15.73 11.97 -4.90
CA HIS A 16 15.94 10.85 -5.82
C HIS A 16 14.73 10.63 -6.74
N LEU A 17 13.51 10.69 -6.19
CA LEU A 17 12.27 10.53 -6.95
C LEU A 17 12.05 11.67 -7.95
N ILE A 18 12.39 12.92 -7.61
CA ILE A 18 12.35 14.03 -8.57
C ILE A 18 13.38 13.81 -9.68
N SER A 19 14.57 13.34 -9.32
CA SER A 19 15.67 13.10 -10.26
C SER A 19 15.36 11.98 -11.26
N SER A 20 14.48 11.03 -10.91
CA SER A 20 14.00 10.00 -11.85
C SER A 20 12.95 10.49 -12.85
N GLN A 21 12.54 11.76 -12.78
CA GLN A 21 11.62 12.43 -13.72
C GLN A 21 10.31 11.66 -13.99
N PRO A 22 9.56 11.27 -12.93
CA PRO A 22 8.35 10.49 -13.09
C PRO A 22 7.27 11.28 -13.83
N GLN A 23 6.55 10.60 -14.72
CA GLN A 23 5.37 11.16 -15.41
C GLN A 23 4.12 11.08 -14.53
N LEU A 24 4.14 10.20 -13.52
CA LEU A 24 3.08 9.95 -12.57
C LEU A 24 3.70 9.47 -11.25
N ALA A 25 3.21 9.98 -10.13
CA ALA A 25 3.58 9.51 -8.81
C ALA A 25 2.46 8.65 -8.21
N VAL A 26 2.85 7.54 -7.56
CA VAL A 26 1.94 6.74 -6.72
C VAL A 26 2.41 6.78 -5.28
N LEU A 27 1.50 7.13 -4.38
CA LEU A 27 1.69 7.09 -2.92
C LEU A 27 0.77 6.05 -2.29
N ALA A 28 1.33 4.90 -1.90
CA ALA A 28 0.56 3.76 -1.39
C ALA A 28 0.25 3.87 0.13
N GLY A 29 -0.19 5.04 0.60
CA GLY A 29 -0.61 5.29 1.99
C GLY A 29 0.47 5.86 2.91
N ASP A 30 0.03 6.25 4.10
CA ASP A 30 0.80 6.82 5.22
C ASP A 30 1.59 8.07 4.85
N PHE A 31 0.87 9.16 4.60
CA PHE A 31 1.43 10.37 4.04
C PHE A 31 2.33 11.09 5.05
N VAL A 32 1.73 11.56 6.16
CA VAL A 32 2.32 12.68 6.93
C VAL A 32 2.72 12.33 8.35
N TYR A 33 2.17 11.25 8.90
CA TYR A 33 2.35 10.82 10.29
C TYR A 33 1.99 11.92 11.30
N ALA A 34 0.92 12.68 11.03
CA ALA A 34 0.46 13.78 11.90
C ALA A 34 -0.10 13.27 13.23
N ASP A 35 -0.61 12.04 13.23
CA ASP A 35 -1.10 11.29 14.38
C ASP A 35 0.00 10.80 15.35
N GLN A 36 1.27 11.08 15.05
CA GLN A 36 2.41 10.84 15.96
C GLN A 36 2.79 12.06 16.79
N TRP A 37 1.98 13.11 16.75
CA TRP A 37 2.30 14.41 17.34
C TRP A 37 1.12 14.96 18.13
N ALA A 38 1.41 15.50 19.32
CA ALA A 38 0.45 16.27 20.11
C ALA A 38 0.55 17.77 19.80
N SER A 39 1.74 18.23 19.42
CA SER A 39 2.05 19.62 19.05
C SER A 39 3.26 19.64 18.10
N GLN A 40 3.74 20.84 17.73
CA GLN A 40 4.88 21.02 16.84
C GLN A 40 6.13 20.25 17.28
N ASP A 41 6.46 20.32 18.57
CA ASP A 41 7.72 19.82 19.14
C ASP A 41 7.52 18.61 20.06
N GLN A 42 6.29 18.10 20.15
CA GLN A 42 5.96 16.98 21.05
C GLN A 42 5.48 15.75 20.28
N ARG A 43 6.42 14.84 20.02
CA ARG A 43 6.11 13.48 19.57
C ARG A 43 5.41 12.71 20.68
N ILE A 44 4.37 11.97 20.34
CA ILE A 44 3.66 11.11 21.28
C ILE A 44 4.22 9.68 21.24
N THR A 45 3.99 8.93 22.31
CA THR A 45 4.37 7.52 22.34
C THR A 45 3.42 6.70 21.47
N LYS A 46 3.85 5.52 21.02
CA LYS A 46 3.02 4.60 20.23
C LYS A 46 1.67 4.28 20.90
N ALA A 47 1.63 4.25 22.24
CA ALA A 47 0.40 4.04 23.02
C ALA A 47 -0.65 5.16 22.89
N LEU A 48 -0.24 6.31 22.37
CA LEU A 48 -1.08 7.48 22.13
C LEU A 48 -1.28 7.78 20.64
N SER A 49 -0.66 7.03 19.72
CA SER A 49 -0.83 7.21 18.27
C SER A 49 -2.31 7.17 17.90
N GLY A 50 -2.74 8.07 17.02
CA GLY A 50 -4.13 8.18 16.61
C GLY A 50 -5.09 8.79 17.64
N LYS A 51 -4.66 9.01 18.90
CA LYS A 51 -5.47 9.74 19.91
C LYS A 51 -5.32 11.26 19.81
N PHE A 52 -4.19 11.70 19.29
CA PHE A 52 -3.87 13.09 19.04
C PHE A 52 -3.35 13.19 17.61
N THR A 53 -3.63 14.30 16.95
CA THR A 53 -3.04 14.62 15.66
C THR A 53 -2.57 16.07 15.69
N TYR A 54 -1.39 16.35 15.15
CA TYR A 54 -0.93 17.71 14.94
C TYR A 54 -1.11 18.08 13.47
N GLN A 55 -2.33 18.53 13.14
CA GLN A 55 -2.77 18.82 11.77
C GLN A 55 -1.83 19.72 10.94
N PRO A 56 -1.08 20.70 11.50
CA PRO A 56 -0.12 21.48 10.71
C PRO A 56 0.96 20.65 10.02
N LYS A 57 1.23 19.41 10.46
CA LYS A 57 2.08 18.45 9.75
C LYS A 57 1.59 18.17 8.32
N TRP A 58 0.29 18.21 8.05
CA TRP A 58 -0.25 18.08 6.70
C TRP A 58 0.12 19.27 5.80
N ASP A 59 0.13 20.48 6.35
CA ASP A 59 0.52 21.69 5.60
C ASP A 59 2.02 21.70 5.31
N MET A 60 2.84 21.24 6.26
CA MET A 60 4.28 21.08 6.09
C MET A 60 4.59 20.05 5.01
N PHE A 61 3.90 18.90 5.01
CA PHE A 61 4.06 17.89 3.97
C PHE A 61 3.71 18.43 2.59
N GLY A 62 2.59 19.15 2.46
CA GLY A 62 2.19 19.77 1.19
C GLY A 62 3.28 20.70 0.64
N ARG A 63 3.90 21.52 1.50
CA ARG A 63 5.02 22.39 1.11
C ARG A 63 6.30 21.62 0.76
N LEU A 64 6.60 20.55 1.50
CA LEU A 64 7.76 19.71 1.24
C LEU A 64 7.67 19.02 -0.13
N PHE A 65 6.49 18.50 -0.47
CA PHE A 65 6.24 17.76 -1.70
C PHE A 65 5.81 18.62 -2.89
N GLU A 66 5.53 19.91 -2.70
CA GLU A 66 5.14 20.86 -3.75
C GLU A 66 6.05 20.83 -4.99
N PRO A 67 7.40 20.74 -4.87
CA PRO A 67 8.28 20.70 -6.05
C PRO A 67 8.00 19.52 -7.00
N LEU A 68 7.51 18.39 -6.48
CA LEU A 68 7.12 17.23 -7.29
C LEU A 68 5.64 17.32 -7.67
N LEU A 69 4.76 17.49 -6.68
CA LEU A 69 3.31 17.30 -6.85
C LEU A 69 2.61 18.47 -7.54
N SER A 70 3.26 19.62 -7.71
CA SER A 70 2.74 20.72 -8.51
C SER A 70 2.85 20.47 -10.03
N VAL A 71 3.71 19.54 -10.46
CA VAL A 71 3.99 19.26 -11.87
C VAL A 71 3.81 17.79 -12.26
N VAL A 72 3.77 16.87 -11.30
CA VAL A 72 3.51 15.44 -11.51
C VAL A 72 2.19 15.04 -10.85
N PRO A 73 1.23 14.44 -11.59
CA PRO A 73 -0.02 13.93 -11.01
C PRO A 73 0.24 12.85 -9.96
N LEU A 74 -0.48 12.96 -8.83
CA LEU A 74 -0.45 11.97 -7.76
C LEU A 74 -1.66 11.05 -7.83
N MET A 75 -1.41 9.74 -7.84
CA MET A 75 -2.40 8.73 -7.48
C MET A 75 -2.07 8.17 -6.10
N HIS A 76 -3.09 7.82 -5.33
CA HIS A 76 -2.88 7.45 -3.94
C HIS A 76 -3.96 6.54 -3.36
N THR A 77 -3.63 5.87 -2.27
CA THR A 77 -4.59 5.28 -1.34
C THR A 77 -4.30 5.76 0.08
N ASN A 78 -5.24 5.60 1.01
CA ASN A 78 -5.03 5.96 2.40
C ASN A 78 -4.31 4.84 3.17
N GLY A 79 -3.43 5.24 4.08
CA GLY A 79 -2.81 4.40 5.07
C GLY A 79 -3.58 4.33 6.39
N ASN A 80 -3.00 3.67 7.39
CA ASN A 80 -3.57 3.70 8.75
C ASN A 80 -3.30 5.02 9.46
N HIS A 81 -2.22 5.72 9.12
CA HIS A 81 -1.92 7.05 9.67
C HIS A 81 -2.89 8.12 9.18
N GLU A 82 -3.64 7.87 8.11
CA GLU A 82 -4.70 8.77 7.63
C GLU A 82 -6.02 8.62 8.40
N ILE A 83 -6.22 7.55 9.19
CA ILE A 83 -7.50 7.27 9.85
C ILE A 83 -7.94 8.43 10.73
N GLU A 84 -7.03 9.01 11.51
CA GLU A 84 -7.19 10.24 12.31
C GLU A 84 -8.61 10.42 12.90
N GLN A 85 -9.08 9.43 13.65
CA GLN A 85 -10.47 9.37 14.10
C GLN A 85 -10.82 10.54 15.03
N LEU A 86 -11.86 11.29 14.68
CA LEU A 86 -12.40 12.39 15.47
C LEU A 86 -13.33 11.88 16.60
N PRO A 87 -13.56 12.68 17.67
CA PRO A 87 -14.45 12.29 18.77
C PRO A 87 -15.89 11.96 18.35
N ASP A 88 -16.36 12.50 17.22
CA ASP A 88 -17.68 12.23 16.64
C ASP A 88 -17.73 10.96 15.76
N GLY A 89 -16.62 10.24 15.66
CA GLY A 89 -16.50 9.00 14.90
C GLY A 89 -16.07 9.16 13.45
N ARG A 90 -15.98 10.39 12.91
CA ARG A 90 -15.46 10.62 11.55
C ARG A 90 -13.99 10.20 11.44
N ARG A 91 -13.60 9.73 10.25
CA ARG A 91 -12.26 9.22 9.92
C ARG A 91 -11.76 9.82 8.62
N ASN A 92 -10.45 9.75 8.36
CA ASN A 92 -9.81 10.18 7.12
C ASN A 92 -10.09 11.65 6.75
N ASN A 93 -10.42 12.50 7.73
CA ASN A 93 -10.93 13.84 7.45
C ASN A 93 -9.88 14.70 6.74
N ALA A 94 -8.63 14.72 7.21
CA ALA A 94 -7.56 15.49 6.60
C ALA A 94 -7.22 14.98 5.18
N TYR A 95 -7.04 13.66 5.04
CA TYR A 95 -6.78 12.99 3.77
C TYR A 95 -7.86 13.33 2.73
N ASN A 96 -9.14 13.13 3.06
CA ASN A 96 -10.25 13.33 2.14
C ASN A 96 -10.43 14.79 1.67
N HIS A 97 -10.07 15.77 2.49
CA HIS A 97 -10.17 17.18 2.09
C HIS A 97 -8.97 17.68 1.29
N ARG A 98 -7.79 17.06 1.47
CA ARG A 98 -6.53 17.51 0.85
C ARG A 98 -6.21 16.77 -0.44
N TYR A 99 -6.61 15.50 -0.53
CA TYR A 99 -6.30 14.61 -1.65
C TYR A 99 -7.59 14.00 -2.20
N PRO A 100 -8.40 14.79 -2.93
CA PRO A 100 -9.60 14.28 -3.57
C PRO A 100 -9.23 13.45 -4.79
N VAL A 101 -9.87 12.29 -4.94
CA VAL A 101 -9.80 11.49 -6.16
C VAL A 101 -10.87 11.96 -7.17
N PRO A 102 -10.72 11.63 -8.47
CA PRO A 102 -11.74 11.94 -9.46
C PRO A 102 -13.10 11.33 -9.09
N THR A 103 -13.99 12.14 -8.50
CA THR A 103 -15.38 11.79 -8.21
C THR A 103 -16.29 12.57 -9.14
N ASN A 104 -17.27 11.89 -9.74
CA ASN A 104 -18.09 12.45 -10.81
C ASN A 104 -19.19 13.40 -10.27
N LYS A 105 -18.81 14.45 -9.52
CA LYS A 105 -19.76 15.35 -8.85
C LYS A 105 -20.37 16.43 -9.75
N TYR A 106 -19.79 16.73 -10.93
CA TYR A 106 -20.19 17.88 -11.76
C TYR A 106 -20.24 17.67 -13.30
N GLY A 107 -20.21 16.43 -13.81
CA GLY A 107 -20.26 16.15 -15.27
C GLY A 107 -21.50 15.36 -15.72
N PRO A 108 -21.85 15.37 -17.04
CA PRO A 108 -22.88 14.46 -17.58
C PRO A 108 -22.48 12.98 -17.38
N PRO A 109 -23.44 12.05 -17.32
CA PRO A 109 -23.20 10.70 -16.81
C PRO A 109 -22.29 9.91 -17.76
N ASN A 110 -21.09 9.61 -17.29
CA ASN A 110 -20.24 8.52 -17.76
C ASN A 110 -20.01 7.55 -16.59
N PRO A 111 -19.66 6.27 -16.86
CA PRO A 111 -20.24 5.07 -16.21
C PRO A 111 -19.84 4.77 -14.75
N THR A 112 -19.06 5.62 -14.11
CA THR A 112 -18.51 5.38 -12.75
C THR A 112 -19.26 6.16 -11.68
N SER A 113 -20.59 6.12 -11.71
CA SER A 113 -21.40 6.51 -10.54
C SER A 113 -21.21 5.46 -9.45
N PHE A 114 -20.31 5.71 -8.49
CA PHE A 114 -20.09 4.80 -7.37
C PHE A 114 -21.07 5.10 -6.22
N PRO A 115 -21.74 4.07 -5.67
CA PRO A 115 -22.70 4.25 -4.58
C PRO A 115 -22.04 4.34 -3.19
N ALA A 116 -20.71 4.45 -3.06
CA ALA A 116 -20.00 4.30 -1.79
C ALA A 116 -19.96 5.56 -0.92
N VAL A 117 -21.00 6.38 -0.97
CA VAL A 117 -21.23 7.41 0.06
C VAL A 117 -21.85 6.70 1.26
N THR A 118 -21.01 6.09 2.08
CA THR A 118 -21.42 5.71 3.43
C THR A 118 -21.44 6.96 4.31
N THR A 119 -22.15 6.93 5.43
CA THR A 119 -22.07 8.03 6.41
C THR A 119 -20.66 8.21 6.99
N SER A 120 -19.77 7.21 6.83
CA SER A 120 -18.40 7.19 7.33
C SER A 120 -17.33 7.62 6.30
N ASP A 121 -17.62 7.58 4.99
CA ASP A 121 -16.82 8.24 3.93
C ASP A 121 -17.72 9.03 2.96
N PRO A 122 -18.13 10.25 3.31
CA PRO A 122 -19.01 11.05 2.46
C PRO A 122 -18.31 11.58 1.19
N TYR A 123 -17.01 11.30 1.01
CA TYR A 123 -16.18 11.83 -0.09
C TYR A 123 -15.95 10.81 -1.21
N ASN A 124 -16.29 9.53 -1.01
CA ASN A 124 -16.07 8.46 -2.00
C ASN A 124 -14.60 8.39 -2.46
N ASN A 125 -13.68 8.44 -1.50
CA ASN A 125 -12.25 8.70 -1.70
C ASN A 125 -11.33 7.56 -1.23
N LEU A 126 -11.93 6.48 -0.70
CA LEU A 126 -11.19 5.33 -0.15
C LEU A 126 -10.84 4.25 -1.17
N TYR A 127 -11.62 4.10 -2.25
CA TYR A 127 -11.30 3.18 -3.33
C TYR A 127 -11.85 3.69 -4.67
N TYR A 128 -11.07 3.54 -5.73
CA TYR A 128 -11.35 4.06 -7.07
C TYR A 128 -10.43 3.40 -8.10
N SER A 129 -10.63 3.70 -9.37
CA SER A 129 -9.75 3.25 -10.45
C SER A 129 -9.40 4.40 -11.39
N VAL A 130 -8.26 4.27 -12.07
CA VAL A 130 -7.85 5.17 -13.15
C VAL A 130 -7.33 4.35 -14.32
N GLU A 131 -7.56 4.85 -15.53
CA GLU A 131 -7.04 4.26 -16.76
C GLU A 131 -6.09 5.25 -17.45
N VAL A 132 -4.92 4.76 -17.85
CA VAL A 132 -4.01 5.42 -18.78
C VAL A 132 -4.03 4.57 -20.05
N PRO A 133 -4.79 4.97 -21.10
CA PRO A 133 -4.92 4.19 -22.33
C PRO A 133 -3.56 3.85 -22.96
N GLY A 134 -3.42 2.61 -23.43
CA GLY A 134 -2.17 2.07 -23.96
C GLY A 134 -1.19 1.58 -22.89
N VAL A 135 -1.40 1.93 -21.62
CA VAL A 135 -0.49 1.58 -20.52
C VAL A 135 -1.21 0.67 -19.51
N PHE A 136 -2.04 1.22 -18.63
CA PHE A 136 -2.60 0.46 -17.52
C PHE A 136 -4.03 0.87 -17.14
N LYS A 137 -4.70 -0.05 -16.46
CA LYS A 137 -5.77 0.25 -15.51
C LYS A 137 -5.22 0.01 -14.11
N TYR A 138 -5.36 1.00 -13.23
CA TYR A 138 -4.85 0.95 -11.87
C TYR A 138 -6.02 1.11 -10.89
N ILE A 139 -6.20 0.12 -10.04
CA ILE A 139 -7.22 0.05 -9.00
C ILE A 139 -6.60 0.38 -7.64
N PHE A 140 -7.21 1.31 -6.92
CA PHE A 140 -6.82 1.75 -5.59
C PHE A 140 -7.86 1.23 -4.61
N LEU A 141 -7.42 0.42 -3.65
CA LEU A 141 -8.23 -0.13 -2.57
C LEU A 141 -7.76 0.46 -1.24
N THR A 142 -8.65 0.44 -0.25
CA THR A 142 -8.28 0.69 1.13
C THR A 142 -8.19 -0.62 1.90
N SER A 143 -7.17 -0.72 2.76
CA SER A 143 -7.08 -1.77 3.79
C SER A 143 -7.93 -1.43 5.02
N TYR A 144 -8.53 -0.23 5.07
CA TYR A 144 -9.04 0.40 6.29
C TYR A 144 -10.48 0.90 6.17
N SER A 145 -11.29 0.26 5.31
CA SER A 145 -12.68 0.67 5.13
C SER A 145 -13.45 0.55 6.45
N PRO A 146 -14.17 1.59 6.90
CA PRO A 146 -15.03 1.47 8.07
C PRO A 146 -16.09 0.39 7.83
N GLY A 147 -16.27 -0.53 8.79
CA GLY A 147 -17.30 -1.57 8.71
C GLY A 147 -16.99 -2.73 7.76
N GLN A 148 -15.73 -2.88 7.34
CA GLN A 148 -15.29 -4.01 6.52
C GLN A 148 -15.47 -5.34 7.27
N VAL A 149 -16.14 -6.30 6.63
CA VAL A 149 -16.38 -7.64 7.17
C VAL A 149 -15.44 -8.70 6.55
N PHE A 150 -14.68 -8.33 5.51
CA PHE A 150 -13.73 -9.19 4.80
C PHE A 150 -14.38 -10.48 4.30
N ASP A 151 -15.45 -10.30 3.51
CA ASP A 151 -16.11 -11.36 2.74
C ASP A 151 -16.70 -10.78 1.44
N GLN A 152 -17.38 -11.61 0.65
CA GLN A 152 -17.95 -11.18 -0.64
C GLN A 152 -19.15 -10.22 -0.50
N SER A 153 -19.66 -10.02 0.72
CA SER A 153 -20.72 -9.08 1.02
C SER A 153 -20.20 -7.65 1.18
N ASP A 154 -18.89 -7.45 1.41
CA ASP A 154 -18.23 -6.14 1.48
C ASP A 154 -18.56 -5.27 0.25
N GLU A 155 -18.82 -3.98 0.50
CA GLU A 155 -19.09 -3.02 -0.57
C GLU A 155 -17.86 -2.85 -1.48
N GLN A 156 -16.67 -2.71 -0.89
CA GLN A 156 -15.41 -2.62 -1.64
C GLN A 156 -15.18 -3.89 -2.49
N TYR A 157 -15.51 -5.08 -1.97
CA TYR A 157 -15.36 -6.33 -2.72
C TYR A 157 -16.29 -6.37 -3.94
N LYS A 158 -17.58 -6.08 -3.74
CA LYS A 158 -18.57 -6.02 -4.83
C LYS A 158 -18.22 -4.97 -5.87
N TRP A 159 -17.71 -3.82 -5.42
CA TRP A 159 -17.21 -2.77 -6.29
C TRP A 159 -16.02 -3.26 -7.11
N LEU A 160 -15.02 -3.86 -6.47
CA LEU A 160 -13.82 -4.39 -7.13
C LEU A 160 -14.18 -5.45 -8.17
N GLU A 161 -15.08 -6.39 -7.85
CA GLU A 161 -15.51 -7.40 -8.81
C GLU A 161 -16.16 -6.76 -10.06
N LYS A 162 -17.00 -5.74 -9.87
CA LYS A 162 -17.57 -5.00 -11.01
C LYS A 162 -16.49 -4.29 -11.82
N GLU A 163 -15.55 -3.62 -11.15
CA GLU A 163 -14.49 -2.86 -11.79
C GLU A 163 -13.55 -3.75 -12.61
N LEU A 164 -13.23 -4.94 -12.09
CA LEU A 164 -12.43 -5.95 -12.78
C LEU A 164 -13.13 -6.53 -14.01
N ARG A 165 -14.47 -6.64 -13.99
CA ARG A 165 -15.24 -7.06 -15.18
C ARG A 165 -15.22 -6.03 -16.31
N LEU A 166 -14.96 -4.77 -16.00
CA LEU A 166 -14.88 -3.67 -16.98
C LEU A 166 -13.50 -3.55 -17.63
N VAL A 167 -12.53 -4.37 -17.21
CA VAL A 167 -11.18 -4.36 -17.76
C VAL A 167 -11.19 -4.78 -19.23
N ASP A 168 -10.70 -3.90 -20.09
CA ASP A 168 -10.37 -4.20 -21.49
C ASP A 168 -8.84 -4.20 -21.65
N ARG A 169 -8.25 -5.39 -21.71
CA ARG A 169 -6.80 -5.59 -21.89
C ARG A 169 -6.27 -5.07 -23.23
N THR A 170 -7.12 -4.86 -24.23
CA THR A 170 -6.71 -4.27 -25.51
C THR A 170 -6.51 -2.75 -25.42
N LYS A 171 -7.25 -2.10 -24.50
CA LYS A 171 -7.13 -0.66 -24.20
C LYS A 171 -6.12 -0.38 -23.11
N THR A 172 -6.15 -1.16 -22.04
CA THR A 172 -5.29 -1.05 -20.86
C THR A 172 -4.60 -2.38 -20.62
N PRO A 173 -3.44 -2.62 -21.25
CA PRO A 173 -2.75 -3.91 -21.19
C PRO A 173 -2.39 -4.33 -19.76
N TRP A 174 -1.90 -3.40 -18.95
CA TRP A 174 -1.49 -3.70 -17.57
C TRP A 174 -2.62 -3.50 -16.57
N LEU A 175 -2.70 -4.35 -15.56
CA LEU A 175 -3.59 -4.23 -14.41
C LEU A 175 -2.80 -4.18 -13.12
N LEU A 176 -2.92 -3.04 -12.47
CA LEU A 176 -2.28 -2.80 -11.20
C LEU A 176 -3.33 -2.64 -10.12
N VAL A 177 -2.99 -3.13 -8.93
CA VAL A 177 -3.77 -2.91 -7.73
C VAL A 177 -2.85 -2.30 -6.67
N THR A 178 -3.36 -1.38 -5.86
CA THR A 178 -2.67 -0.92 -4.66
C THR A 178 -3.62 -0.92 -3.48
N THR A 179 -3.07 -1.28 -2.34
CA THR A 179 -3.66 -1.14 -1.00
C THR A 179 -2.51 -0.90 -0.05
N HIS A 180 -2.74 -0.29 1.10
CA HIS A 180 -1.63 0.08 1.99
C HIS A 180 -0.95 -1.15 2.61
N ALA A 181 -1.63 -1.89 3.49
CA ALA A 181 -1.06 -3.06 4.15
C ALA A 181 -0.84 -4.25 3.19
N PRO A 182 0.37 -4.84 3.14
CA PRO A 182 0.67 -5.91 2.22
C PRO A 182 0.09 -7.26 2.64
N TRP A 183 -0.10 -8.12 1.65
CA TRP A 183 -0.60 -9.49 1.83
C TRP A 183 0.52 -10.52 2.03
N TYR A 184 1.67 -10.24 1.43
CA TYR A 184 2.89 -11.05 1.54
C TYR A 184 3.98 -10.18 2.13
N ASN A 185 4.48 -10.59 3.29
CA ASN A 185 5.47 -9.86 4.07
C ASN A 185 6.33 -10.88 4.82
N THR A 186 7.65 -10.75 4.74
CA THR A 186 8.60 -11.58 5.51
C THR A 186 9.30 -10.81 6.63
N TYR A 187 8.93 -9.55 6.86
CA TYR A 187 9.34 -8.82 8.06
C TYR A 187 8.50 -9.23 9.26
N LYS A 188 9.11 -9.16 10.44
CA LYS A 188 8.41 -9.37 11.72
C LYS A 188 7.33 -8.31 11.97
N GLY A 189 7.63 -7.06 11.61
CA GLY A 189 6.67 -5.96 11.70
C GLY A 189 5.46 -6.26 10.82
N HIS A 190 4.26 -6.22 11.41
CA HIS A 190 2.99 -6.44 10.71
C HIS A 190 2.92 -7.77 9.91
N TYR A 191 3.62 -8.82 10.36
CA TYR A 191 3.58 -10.13 9.71
C TYR A 191 2.15 -10.69 9.71
N LYS A 192 1.62 -10.97 8.51
CA LYS A 192 0.25 -11.46 8.27
C LYS A 192 -0.86 -10.58 8.84
N GLU A 193 -0.63 -9.28 8.99
CA GLU A 193 -1.62 -8.34 9.52
C GLU A 193 -2.87 -8.24 8.63
N ASN A 194 -2.70 -8.26 7.30
CA ASN A 194 -3.79 -8.08 6.33
C ASN A 194 -4.31 -9.40 5.74
N GLU A 195 -4.19 -10.49 6.50
CA GLU A 195 -4.45 -11.85 6.01
C GLU A 195 -5.92 -12.09 5.65
N CYS A 196 -6.86 -11.45 6.34
CA CYS A 196 -8.29 -11.52 6.01
C CYS A 196 -8.58 -10.98 4.61
N MET A 197 -8.00 -9.82 4.28
CA MET A 197 -8.16 -9.23 2.96
C MET A 197 -7.55 -10.12 1.90
N ARG A 198 -6.34 -10.68 2.13
CA ARG A 198 -5.70 -11.61 1.18
C ARG A 198 -6.62 -12.80 0.88
N GLN A 199 -7.10 -13.51 1.91
CA GLN A 199 -7.90 -14.73 1.73
C GLN A 199 -9.17 -14.50 0.89
N VAL A 200 -9.75 -13.31 0.98
CA VAL A 200 -11.00 -12.98 0.28
C VAL A 200 -10.75 -12.36 -1.11
N TYR A 201 -9.77 -11.47 -1.22
CA TYR A 201 -9.54 -10.66 -2.42
C TYR A 201 -8.57 -11.33 -3.41
N GLU A 202 -7.59 -12.12 -2.94
CA GLU A 202 -6.62 -12.80 -3.81
C GLU A 202 -7.28 -13.68 -4.89
N PRO A 203 -8.29 -14.53 -4.57
CA PRO A 203 -8.95 -15.35 -5.60
C PRO A 203 -9.55 -14.51 -6.73
N LEU A 204 -10.02 -13.31 -6.42
CA LEU A 204 -10.56 -12.38 -7.41
C LEU A 204 -9.44 -11.78 -8.26
N LEU A 205 -8.31 -11.37 -7.67
CA LEU A 205 -7.18 -10.83 -8.42
C LEU A 205 -6.56 -11.87 -9.36
N VAL A 206 -6.46 -13.13 -8.92
CA VAL A 206 -6.00 -14.26 -9.74
C VAL A 206 -6.97 -14.52 -10.90
N LYS A 207 -8.29 -14.53 -10.62
CA LYS A 207 -9.33 -14.75 -11.65
C LYS A 207 -9.26 -13.73 -12.80
N TYR A 208 -8.94 -12.48 -12.50
CA TYR A 208 -8.82 -11.41 -13.51
C TYR A 208 -7.37 -11.10 -13.90
N SER A 209 -6.44 -12.00 -13.55
CA SER A 209 -5.02 -11.94 -13.92
C SER A 209 -4.40 -10.55 -13.66
N VAL A 210 -4.55 -10.05 -12.43
CA VAL A 210 -3.84 -8.83 -11.99
C VAL A 210 -2.34 -9.07 -12.11
N ASP A 211 -1.61 -8.07 -12.60
CA ASP A 211 -0.19 -8.22 -12.91
C ASP A 211 0.68 -7.87 -11.70
N ILE A 212 0.39 -6.73 -11.06
CA ILE A 212 1.26 -6.13 -10.04
C ILE A 212 0.43 -5.55 -8.89
N LEU A 213 0.87 -5.79 -7.66
CA LEU A 213 0.45 -5.05 -6.48
C LEU A 213 1.59 -4.16 -5.97
N VAL A 214 1.31 -2.88 -5.74
CA VAL A 214 2.23 -1.95 -5.08
C VAL A 214 1.65 -1.56 -3.73
N LEU A 215 2.44 -1.72 -2.66
CA LEU A 215 2.00 -1.73 -1.27
C LEU A 215 2.96 -0.88 -0.41
N GLY A 216 2.52 -0.47 0.78
CA GLY A 216 3.28 0.30 1.76
C GLY A 216 3.39 -0.41 3.11
N HIS A 217 3.20 0.33 4.20
CA HIS A 217 3.02 -0.10 5.60
C HIS A 217 4.25 -0.71 6.28
N ILE A 218 4.95 -1.59 5.57
CA ILE A 218 6.19 -2.18 6.05
C ILE A 218 7.30 -1.23 5.69
N HIS A 219 7.93 -0.64 6.70
CA HIS A 219 9.06 0.29 6.58
C HIS A 219 10.35 -0.39 6.13
N SER A 220 10.30 -1.05 4.99
CA SER A 220 11.36 -1.75 4.27
C SER A 220 10.90 -2.09 2.86
N TYR A 221 11.82 -2.56 2.03
CA TYR A 221 11.52 -3.02 0.67
C TYR A 221 11.39 -4.54 0.62
N GLU A 222 10.35 -5.04 -0.07
CA GLU A 222 10.23 -6.46 -0.42
C GLU A 222 9.52 -6.65 -1.77
N ARG A 223 10.01 -7.59 -2.58
CA ARG A 223 9.39 -8.00 -3.83
C ARG A 223 9.21 -9.50 -3.88
N THR A 224 8.03 -9.94 -4.29
CA THR A 224 7.74 -11.36 -4.46
C THR A 224 8.04 -11.85 -5.88
N LYS A 225 8.09 -13.17 -6.05
CA LYS A 225 7.75 -13.81 -7.33
C LYS A 225 6.21 -13.76 -7.52
N PRO A 226 5.68 -14.07 -8.72
CA PRO A 226 4.27 -14.41 -8.85
C PRO A 226 3.85 -15.41 -7.78
N VAL A 227 2.82 -15.07 -7.00
CA VAL A 227 2.47 -15.81 -5.78
C VAL A 227 0.95 -15.95 -5.63
N VAL A 228 0.52 -17.13 -5.24
CA VAL A 228 -0.87 -17.42 -4.86
C VAL A 228 -0.84 -18.29 -3.62
N ASN A 229 -1.58 -17.90 -2.59
CA ASN A 229 -1.69 -18.60 -1.32
C ASN A 229 -0.34 -19.11 -0.75
N TYR A 230 0.65 -18.22 -0.66
CA TYR A 230 2.01 -18.51 -0.15
C TYR A 230 2.82 -19.54 -0.98
N GLU A 231 2.43 -19.78 -2.22
CA GLU A 231 3.17 -20.62 -3.17
C GLU A 231 3.52 -19.82 -4.42
N VAL A 232 4.72 -20.06 -4.98
CA VAL A 232 5.12 -19.46 -6.25
C VAL A 232 4.19 -19.98 -7.34
N ASN A 233 3.45 -19.08 -7.96
CA ASN A 233 2.46 -19.42 -8.97
C ASN A 233 2.32 -18.29 -9.98
N GLU A 234 2.59 -18.60 -11.25
CA GLU A 234 2.58 -17.65 -12.37
C GLU A 234 1.20 -17.06 -12.68
N ALA A 235 0.11 -17.62 -12.14
CA ALA A 235 -1.22 -17.03 -12.24
C ALA A 235 -1.46 -15.87 -11.24
N GLY A 236 -0.58 -15.74 -10.24
CA GLY A 236 -0.66 -14.70 -9.23
C GLY A 236 0.08 -13.43 -9.63
N PRO A 237 -0.31 -12.27 -9.07
CA PRO A 237 0.42 -11.03 -9.27
C PRO A 237 1.80 -11.04 -8.60
N VAL A 238 2.68 -10.16 -9.07
CA VAL A 238 3.89 -9.78 -8.33
C VAL A 238 3.51 -8.75 -7.26
N HIS A 239 3.88 -8.98 -6.01
CA HIS A 239 3.70 -8.02 -4.93
C HIS A 239 4.99 -7.26 -4.67
N ILE A 240 4.88 -5.94 -4.53
CA ILE A 240 5.97 -5.02 -4.27
C ILE A 240 5.58 -4.16 -3.08
N THR A 241 6.26 -4.39 -1.96
CA THR A 241 6.10 -3.62 -0.73
C THR A 241 7.23 -2.59 -0.66
N MET A 242 6.85 -1.32 -0.53
CA MET A 242 7.77 -0.17 -0.51
C MET A 242 7.32 0.90 0.48
N GLY A 243 7.05 0.50 1.73
CA GLY A 243 6.78 1.42 2.85
C GLY A 243 8.03 2.11 3.37
N ASP A 244 9.08 2.17 2.57
CA ASP A 244 10.43 2.60 2.93
C ASP A 244 10.69 4.07 2.60
N GLY A 245 9.64 4.92 2.59
CA GLY A 245 9.74 6.32 2.20
C GLY A 245 10.48 7.24 3.18
N GLY A 246 10.84 6.76 4.37
CA GLY A 246 11.68 7.51 5.31
C GLY A 246 10.94 8.17 6.48
N ASN A 247 9.77 7.68 6.86
CA ASN A 247 9.02 8.24 7.99
C ASN A 247 9.75 8.12 9.34
N ILE A 248 9.13 8.71 10.36
CA ILE A 248 9.73 8.90 11.69
C ILE A 248 9.70 7.65 12.60
N GLU A 249 8.98 6.59 12.21
CA GLU A 249 9.01 5.32 12.94
C GLU A 249 10.31 4.54 12.71
N GLY A 250 10.94 4.73 11.55
CA GLY A 250 12.17 4.03 11.18
C GLY A 250 11.92 2.67 10.54
N LEU A 251 13.01 2.00 10.15
CA LEU A 251 12.97 0.76 9.39
C LEU A 251 12.56 -0.47 10.21
N TYR A 252 11.80 -1.38 9.59
CA TYR A 252 11.64 -2.75 10.09
C TYR A 252 12.80 -3.63 9.64
N LYS A 253 13.69 -4.00 10.56
CA LYS A 253 14.95 -4.71 10.23
C LYS A 253 14.91 -6.22 10.43
N ASP A 254 13.97 -6.70 11.24
CA ASP A 254 13.91 -8.11 11.63
C ASP A 254 13.06 -8.91 10.63
N PHE A 255 13.63 -9.98 10.08
CA PHE A 255 12.92 -10.95 9.23
C PHE A 255 12.28 -12.06 10.07
N ILE A 256 11.01 -12.38 9.82
CA ILE A 256 10.24 -13.33 10.62
C ILE A 256 10.89 -14.73 10.71
N ASP A 257 11.59 -15.15 9.65
CA ASP A 257 12.33 -16.42 9.57
C ASP A 257 13.71 -16.41 10.25
N GLU A 258 14.25 -15.27 10.62
CA GLU A 258 15.56 -15.17 11.30
C GLU A 258 15.41 -15.01 12.81
N VAL A 259 14.36 -14.32 13.26
CA VAL A 259 14.03 -14.14 14.69
C VAL A 259 13.42 -15.41 15.32
N GLN A 260 13.59 -16.57 14.68
CA GLN A 260 13.04 -17.87 15.05
C GLN A 260 13.30 -18.36 16.47
N ALA A 261 14.30 -17.81 17.15
CA ALA A 261 14.55 -18.16 18.54
C ALA A 261 13.46 -17.54 19.44
N SER A 262 12.39 -18.31 19.69
CA SER A 262 11.49 -18.22 20.85
C SER A 262 10.28 -17.27 20.84
N THR A 263 9.70 -16.90 19.69
CA THR A 263 8.45 -16.12 19.79
C THR A 263 7.25 -17.05 19.98
N PHE A 264 6.70 -17.03 21.18
CA PHE A 264 5.38 -17.56 21.52
C PHE A 264 4.30 -17.13 20.48
N PHE A 265 4.53 -16.00 19.78
CA PHE A 265 3.83 -15.57 18.58
C PHE A 265 3.68 -16.65 17.48
N CYS A 266 4.77 -17.28 17.04
CA CYS A 266 4.71 -18.27 15.95
C CYS A 266 4.05 -19.60 16.36
N ALA A 267 4.13 -19.94 17.65
CA ALA A 267 3.51 -21.14 18.22
C ALA A 267 2.03 -20.94 18.57
N HIS A 268 1.64 -19.69 18.87
CA HIS A 268 0.29 -19.30 19.30
C HIS A 268 -0.22 -18.06 18.54
N PRO A 269 -0.26 -18.09 17.20
CA PRO A 269 -0.65 -16.92 16.42
C PRO A 269 -2.07 -16.43 16.72
N GLU A 270 -2.96 -17.29 17.21
CA GLU A 270 -4.30 -16.94 17.69
C GLU A 270 -4.31 -15.89 18.81
N ASN A 271 -3.22 -15.79 19.58
CA ASN A 271 -3.12 -14.91 20.73
C ASN A 271 -2.36 -13.60 20.46
N TYR A 272 -1.56 -13.55 19.39
CA TYR A 272 -0.60 -12.44 19.16
C TYR A 272 -0.61 -11.86 17.77
N THR A 273 -1.32 -12.46 16.81
CA THR A 273 -1.54 -11.79 15.54
C THR A 273 -2.25 -10.47 15.86
N GLN A 274 -1.58 -9.35 15.62
CA GLN A 274 -2.18 -8.04 15.74
C GLN A 274 -3.17 -7.91 14.60
N PHE A 275 -4.39 -8.36 14.83
CA PHE A 275 -5.50 -7.94 14.00
C PHE A 275 -5.74 -6.49 14.33
N PRO A 276 -5.62 -5.58 13.36
CA PRO A 276 -5.90 -4.20 13.62
C PRO A 276 -7.33 -4.06 14.15
N SER A 277 -7.62 -3.05 14.94
CA SER A 277 -8.96 -2.87 15.53
C SER A 277 -10.10 -2.72 14.49
N TYR A 278 -9.76 -2.52 13.22
CA TYR A 278 -10.67 -2.51 12.07
C TYR A 278 -10.82 -3.88 11.37
N GLN A 279 -10.05 -4.90 11.72
CA GLN A 279 -10.26 -6.29 11.29
C GLN A 279 -10.93 -7.06 12.43
N PRO A 280 -12.26 -7.26 12.37
CA PRO A 280 -13.01 -7.84 13.49
C PRO A 280 -12.77 -9.35 13.66
N GLN A 281 -12.17 -10.02 12.67
CA GLN A 281 -12.00 -11.47 12.63
C GLN A 281 -10.54 -11.87 12.54
N ALA A 282 -10.21 -12.98 13.21
CA ALA A 282 -8.88 -13.58 13.16
C ALA A 282 -8.75 -14.48 11.92
N CYS A 283 -8.04 -14.03 10.89
CA CYS A 283 -7.74 -14.85 9.73
C CYS A 283 -6.32 -15.40 9.82
N LEU A 284 -6.20 -16.65 10.26
CA LEU A 284 -4.92 -17.35 10.30
C LEU A 284 -4.70 -18.15 9.02
N SER A 285 -3.46 -18.18 8.56
CA SER A 285 -3.02 -19.10 7.51
C SER A 285 -1.67 -19.70 7.86
N PHE A 286 -1.42 -20.89 7.34
CA PHE A 286 -0.22 -21.67 7.61
C PHE A 286 0.44 -22.05 6.29
N GLN A 287 1.74 -21.83 6.18
CA GLN A 287 2.55 -22.25 5.04
C GLN A 287 3.25 -23.56 5.43
N GLN A 288 2.99 -24.64 4.70
CA GLN A 288 3.56 -25.96 5.00
C GLN A 288 3.31 -26.42 6.46
N GLY A 289 2.13 -26.09 7.01
CA GLY A 289 1.74 -26.41 8.38
C GLY A 289 2.39 -25.54 9.46
N GLN A 290 3.15 -24.50 9.10
CA GLN A 290 3.78 -23.57 10.03
C GLN A 290 3.23 -22.15 9.84
N TYR A 291 3.12 -21.38 10.93
CA TYR A 291 2.66 -19.99 10.83
C TYR A 291 3.80 -19.06 10.36
N CYS A 292 5.00 -19.26 10.92
CA CYS A 292 6.22 -18.56 10.54
C CYS A 292 7.15 -19.49 9.74
N PRO A 293 7.76 -19.01 8.66
CA PRO A 293 8.77 -19.77 7.92
C PRO A 293 10.07 -19.95 8.72
N THR A 294 10.91 -20.89 8.29
CA THR A 294 12.23 -21.21 8.88
C THR A 294 13.43 -20.73 8.07
N SER A 295 13.15 -20.15 6.92
CA SER A 295 14.09 -19.50 6.03
C SER A 295 13.30 -18.57 5.14
N GLN A 296 13.97 -17.73 4.36
CA GLN A 296 13.31 -16.88 3.38
C GLN A 296 12.38 -17.73 2.48
N PRO A 297 11.06 -17.51 2.50
CA PRO A 297 10.14 -18.26 1.67
C PRO A 297 10.48 -18.11 0.19
N ALA A 298 10.31 -19.19 -0.59
CA ALA A 298 10.68 -19.21 -2.01
C ALA A 298 9.94 -18.16 -2.88
N TRP A 299 8.79 -17.64 -2.39
CA TRP A 299 8.02 -16.57 -3.00
C TRP A 299 8.57 -15.17 -2.72
N SER A 300 9.36 -14.97 -1.66
CA SER A 300 10.04 -13.69 -1.39
C SER A 300 11.31 -13.63 -2.27
N ALA A 301 11.27 -12.86 -3.34
CA ALA A 301 12.35 -12.81 -4.33
C ALA A 301 13.51 -11.90 -3.89
N TYR A 302 13.17 -10.77 -3.28
CA TYR A 302 14.13 -9.79 -2.78
C TYR A 302 13.53 -9.09 -1.56
N ARG A 303 14.33 -8.83 -0.53
CA ARG A 303 13.92 -8.08 0.66
C ARG A 303 15.12 -7.33 1.23
N GLU A 304 14.94 -6.07 1.57
CA GLU A 304 16.01 -5.28 2.19
C GLU A 304 15.49 -4.13 3.07
N PRO A 305 15.98 -4.02 4.32
CA PRO A 305 15.65 -2.91 5.20
C PRO A 305 16.52 -1.67 4.90
N SER A 306 16.12 -0.94 3.85
CA SER A 306 16.71 0.35 3.47
C SER A 306 15.59 1.28 3.06
N PHE A 307 15.76 2.59 3.30
CA PHE A 307 14.85 3.60 2.74
C PHE A 307 15.09 3.79 1.25
N GLY A 308 14.06 4.15 0.51
CA GLY A 308 14.13 4.24 -0.94
C GLY A 308 12.83 4.63 -1.62
N HIS A 309 12.85 4.51 -2.94
CA HIS A 309 11.69 4.62 -3.81
C HIS A 309 11.85 3.66 -4.99
N GLY A 310 10.79 3.47 -5.77
CA GLY A 310 10.81 2.62 -6.95
C GLY A 310 10.18 3.30 -8.15
N VAL A 311 10.62 2.87 -9.31
CA VAL A 311 10.24 3.37 -10.63
C VAL A 311 9.81 2.16 -11.47
N ILE A 312 8.70 2.32 -12.18
CA ILE A 312 8.22 1.33 -13.13
C ILE A 312 8.10 1.94 -14.52
N ASP A 313 8.82 1.35 -15.48
CA ASP A 313 8.77 1.74 -16.88
C ASP A 313 8.00 0.71 -17.68
N PHE A 314 6.79 1.06 -18.12
CA PHE A 314 5.99 0.23 -19.01
C PHE A 314 6.49 0.35 -20.44
N ALA A 315 7.31 -0.60 -20.87
CA ALA A 315 7.94 -0.56 -22.19
C ALA A 315 6.94 -0.87 -23.32
N ASN A 316 6.03 -1.81 -23.09
CA ASN A 316 4.97 -2.18 -24.03
C ASN A 316 3.87 -2.96 -23.32
N ALA A 317 2.96 -3.55 -24.08
CA ALA A 317 1.86 -4.33 -23.53
C ALA A 317 2.31 -5.54 -22.68
N THR A 318 3.50 -6.10 -22.86
CA THR A 318 3.93 -7.32 -22.15
C THR A 318 5.14 -7.14 -21.25
N HIS A 319 5.95 -6.10 -21.44
CA HIS A 319 7.17 -5.87 -20.65
C HIS A 319 7.10 -4.57 -19.85
N ALA A 320 7.35 -4.66 -18.55
CA ALA A 320 7.58 -3.53 -17.67
C ALA A 320 8.89 -3.74 -16.90
N PHE A 321 9.65 -2.66 -16.68
CA PHE A 321 10.89 -2.70 -15.93
C PHE A 321 10.65 -2.08 -14.55
N TRP A 322 10.79 -2.88 -13.51
CA TRP A 322 10.76 -2.40 -12.13
C TRP A 322 12.18 -2.16 -11.63
N THR A 323 12.42 -1.00 -11.05
CA THR A 323 13.67 -0.67 -10.38
C THR A 323 13.39 -0.06 -9.03
N TRP A 324 14.09 -0.50 -7.98
CA TRP A 324 14.07 0.13 -6.67
C TRP A 324 15.43 0.75 -6.35
N HIS A 325 15.41 1.97 -5.80
CA HIS A 325 16.57 2.81 -5.54
C HIS A 325 16.66 3.13 -4.05
N LYS A 326 17.83 2.87 -3.47
CA LYS A 326 18.12 3.11 -2.05
C LYS A 326 18.56 4.55 -1.82
N ASN A 327 18.15 5.14 -0.71
CA ASN A 327 18.58 6.48 -0.32
C ASN A 327 20.09 6.59 -0.07
N GLN A 328 20.76 5.50 0.32
CA GLN A 328 22.19 5.54 0.66
C GLN A 328 23.10 5.50 -0.58
N TRP A 329 22.55 5.25 -1.76
CA TRP A 329 23.28 5.12 -3.01
C TRP A 329 22.97 6.28 -3.95
N PRO A 330 23.85 6.62 -4.90
CA PRO A 330 23.52 7.58 -5.94
C PRO A 330 22.24 7.20 -6.69
N GLU A 331 21.50 8.20 -7.16
CA GLU A 331 20.17 8.04 -7.77
C GLU A 331 20.16 7.10 -8.99
N TRP A 332 21.27 6.99 -9.72
CA TRP A 332 21.41 6.12 -10.89
C TRP A 332 21.69 4.65 -10.53
N GLN A 333 21.98 4.33 -9.27
CA GLN A 333 22.27 2.97 -8.83
C GLN A 333 21.02 2.29 -8.27
N SER A 334 20.66 1.14 -8.86
CA SER A 334 19.53 0.33 -8.40
C SER A 334 19.92 -0.61 -7.26
N GLY A 335 19.07 -0.69 -6.24
CA GLY A 335 19.11 -1.72 -5.20
C GLY A 335 18.61 -3.08 -5.69
N ASP A 336 17.50 -3.05 -6.42
CA ASP A 336 16.86 -4.20 -7.03
C ASP A 336 16.29 -3.81 -8.40
N GLN A 337 16.31 -4.74 -9.34
CA GLN A 337 15.82 -4.53 -10.69
C GLN A 337 15.25 -5.83 -11.27
N VAL A 338 14.08 -5.77 -11.90
CA VAL A 338 13.47 -6.92 -12.56
C VAL A 338 12.62 -6.50 -13.75
N THR A 339 12.66 -7.31 -14.81
CA THR A 339 11.67 -7.23 -15.90
C THR A 339 10.46 -8.07 -15.53
N ILE A 340 9.31 -7.41 -15.39
CA ILE A 340 8.02 -8.08 -15.21
C ILE A 340 7.45 -8.35 -16.60
N ILE A 341 7.13 -9.61 -16.87
CA ILE A 341 6.59 -10.04 -18.17
C ILE A 341 5.15 -10.52 -17.95
N ARG A 342 4.19 -9.76 -18.46
CA ARG A 342 2.79 -10.18 -18.52
C ARG A 342 2.64 -11.27 -19.57
N ARG A 343 1.97 -12.36 -19.21
CA ARG A 343 1.64 -13.47 -20.12
C ARG A 343 0.26 -13.34 -20.73
#